data_AF-A0A3P7KK10-F1
#
_entry.id   AF-A0A3P7KK10-F1
#
_cell.length_a   1.000
_cell.length_b   1.000
_cell.length_c   1.000
_cell.angle_alpha   90.00
_cell.angle_beta   90.00
_cell.angle_gamma   90.00
#
_symmetry.space_group_name_H-M   'P 1'
#
loop_
_entity.id
_entity.type
_entity.pdbx_description
1 polymer ?
#
loop_
_entity_poly.entity_id
_entity_poly.type
_entity_poly.pdbx_seq_one_letter_code
_entity_poly.pdbx_strand_id
1 'polypeptide(L)'
;MRDIYKSFGITVSHNCDEDVDKRKNAYKCNVVYGDITRFERDYLLHNFYKRNILGSRVRRNVIVDEVDSMLLDNGSNMLYLSHNIPGLELLESLFVFIHKHVNMPTFAGGEQFSSQELRKKVLMDMCGLITKKDVGGLVDDDRKNSDIGVIWRLLLKNSIINEDGVVGLPDAADIKSLAKELRNECGTNLAGRVLAMITIVLNRTKEITMPRYLRNFALAHLDEFIDSAQKAMFLKPNDEYVVDLDHTGTSGDLQPLVTIIDRGTGTDLTSSQWSGGLHQFLQLKHGCRLSPLSLKAVFVSNVSYLKGYTRLNGFSGTLGSKEESRSLITLYNADLVRIPTWKAKAFNENAPVLAATVQEWIKEIYNETCDQVLALRSVLIICRSIADVEILHEGLLHSYEAEQKSEKANLKETFENITVYKREFDEFDFSTTG
;
A
#
# COMPACT_ATOMS: atom_id res chain seq x y z
N MET A 1 -10.90 -28.08 -16.69
CA MET A 1 -10.12 -29.36 -16.64
C MET A 1 -10.64 -30.39 -15.64
N ARG A 2 -11.60 -30.07 -14.76
CA ARG A 2 -12.07 -31.00 -13.71
C ARG A 2 -12.55 -32.35 -14.25
N ASP A 3 -13.28 -32.36 -15.37
CA ASP A 3 -13.81 -33.60 -15.95
C ASP A 3 -12.72 -34.52 -16.47
N ILE A 4 -11.64 -33.95 -17.03
CA ILE A 4 -10.46 -34.71 -17.46
C ILE A 4 -9.83 -35.40 -16.25
N TYR A 5 -9.59 -34.67 -15.15
CA TYR A 5 -9.03 -35.30 -13.96
C TYR A 5 -9.97 -36.35 -13.35
N LYS A 6 -11.27 -36.07 -13.35
CA LYS A 6 -12.30 -36.99 -12.85
C LYS A 6 -12.35 -38.29 -13.66
N SER A 7 -12.15 -38.24 -14.98
CA SER A 7 -12.12 -39.45 -15.81
C SER A 7 -10.93 -40.37 -15.49
N PHE A 8 -9.84 -39.82 -14.95
CA PHE A 8 -8.68 -40.58 -14.45
C PHE A 8 -8.74 -40.85 -12.93
N GLY A 9 -9.83 -40.52 -12.24
CA GLY A 9 -9.96 -40.72 -10.79
C GLY A 9 -9.07 -39.80 -9.94
N ILE A 10 -8.62 -38.67 -10.49
CA ILE A 10 -7.76 -37.70 -9.83
C ILE A 10 -8.62 -36.59 -9.21
N THR A 11 -8.41 -36.34 -7.92
CA THR A 11 -9.12 -35.28 -7.18
C THR A 11 -8.45 -33.92 -7.39
N VAL A 12 -9.26 -32.88 -7.61
CA VAL A 12 -8.80 -31.52 -7.89
C VAL A 12 -9.61 -30.50 -7.11
N SER A 13 -8.93 -29.47 -6.59
CA SER A 13 -9.54 -28.33 -5.91
C SER A 13 -8.69 -27.07 -6.09
N HIS A 14 -9.06 -25.96 -5.43
CA HIS A 14 -8.32 -24.71 -5.44
C HIS A 14 -8.18 -24.11 -4.04
N ASN A 15 -7.16 -23.29 -3.79
CA ASN A 15 -6.94 -22.62 -2.50
C ASN A 15 -7.52 -21.19 -2.45
N CYS A 16 -8.34 -20.82 -3.44
CA CYS A 16 -8.92 -19.50 -3.61
C CYS A 16 -10.01 -19.11 -2.60
N ASP A 17 -10.51 -20.05 -1.78
CA ASP A 17 -11.58 -19.78 -0.83
C ASP A 17 -11.06 -19.08 0.45
N GLU A 18 -11.82 -18.15 1.01
CA GLU A 18 -11.47 -17.46 2.26
C GLU A 18 -11.78 -18.30 3.51
N ASP A 19 -12.61 -19.33 3.39
CA ASP A 19 -12.86 -20.31 4.45
C ASP A 19 -11.66 -21.24 4.66
N VAL A 20 -11.14 -21.26 5.89
CA VAL A 20 -9.95 -22.04 6.27
C VAL A 20 -10.18 -23.55 6.12
N ASP A 21 -11.37 -24.05 6.43
CA ASP A 21 -11.67 -25.48 6.41
C ASP A 21 -11.88 -25.99 4.99
N LYS A 22 -12.48 -25.17 4.11
CA LYS A 22 -12.48 -25.45 2.66
C LYS A 22 -11.06 -25.51 2.10
N ARG A 23 -10.17 -24.59 2.48
CA ARG A 23 -8.75 -24.65 2.07
C ARG A 23 -8.03 -25.88 2.58
N LYS A 24 -8.22 -26.26 3.86
CA LYS A 24 -7.68 -27.53 4.41
C LYS A 24 -8.14 -28.73 3.58
N ASN A 25 -9.41 -28.75 3.18
CA ASN A 25 -9.94 -29.81 2.34
C ASN A 25 -9.36 -29.78 0.92
N ALA A 26 -9.12 -28.60 0.35
CA ALA A 26 -8.47 -28.46 -0.96
C ALA A 26 -7.09 -29.13 -0.97
N TYR A 27 -6.27 -28.90 0.06
CA TYR A 27 -4.93 -29.50 0.16
C TYR A 27 -4.91 -31.03 0.33
N LYS A 28 -6.05 -31.67 0.62
CA LYS A 28 -6.19 -33.14 0.59
C LYS A 28 -6.30 -33.72 -0.82
N CYS A 29 -6.65 -32.89 -1.81
CA CYS A 29 -6.78 -33.32 -3.21
C CYS A 29 -5.41 -33.68 -3.82
N ASN A 30 -5.42 -34.37 -4.96
CA ASN A 30 -4.18 -34.70 -5.68
C ASN A 30 -3.59 -33.45 -6.35
N VAL A 31 -4.42 -32.64 -7.00
CA VAL A 31 -4.03 -31.38 -7.66
C VAL A 31 -4.73 -30.21 -6.99
N VAL A 32 -3.99 -29.13 -6.77
CA VAL A 32 -4.53 -27.88 -6.20
C VAL A 32 -4.12 -26.73 -7.11
N TYR A 33 -5.11 -26.01 -7.63
CA TYR A 33 -4.92 -24.78 -8.39
C TYR A 33 -5.01 -23.55 -7.48
N GLY A 34 -4.54 -22.42 -7.97
CA GLY A 34 -4.76 -21.12 -7.36
C GLY A 34 -3.58 -20.19 -7.50
N ASP A 35 -3.69 -19.05 -6.82
CA ASP A 35 -2.75 -17.94 -6.94
C ASP A 35 -1.53 -18.15 -6.03
N ILE A 36 -0.35 -17.68 -6.46
CA ILE A 36 0.87 -17.79 -5.65
C ILE A 36 0.71 -17.14 -4.29
N THR A 37 0.06 -15.97 -4.24
CA THR A 37 -0.15 -15.21 -3.00
C THR A 37 -0.97 -16.01 -1.99
N ARG A 38 -1.95 -16.78 -2.46
CA ARG A 38 -2.78 -17.64 -1.62
C ARG A 38 -2.04 -18.90 -1.15
N PHE A 39 -1.17 -19.45 -2.00
CA PHE A 39 -0.26 -20.53 -1.61
C PHE A 39 0.73 -20.08 -0.54
N GLU A 40 1.34 -18.91 -0.72
CA GLU A 40 2.26 -18.28 0.23
C GLU A 40 1.56 -17.97 1.55
N ARG A 41 0.36 -17.39 1.52
CA ARG A 41 -0.49 -17.16 2.70
C ARG A 41 -0.66 -18.45 3.50
N ASP A 42 -1.11 -19.53 2.85
CA ASP A 42 -1.37 -20.79 3.53
C ASP A 42 -0.09 -21.46 4.05
N TYR A 43 1.02 -21.32 3.32
CA TYR A 43 2.34 -21.76 3.77
C TYR A 43 2.80 -21.03 5.02
N LEU A 44 2.67 -19.71 5.06
CA LEU A 44 3.05 -18.90 6.22
C LEU A 44 2.14 -19.19 7.42
N LEU A 45 0.81 -19.30 7.21
CA LEU A 45 -0.15 -19.66 8.25
C LEU A 45 0.10 -21.07 8.80
N HIS A 46 0.51 -22.02 7.98
CA HIS A 46 0.85 -23.38 8.40
C HIS A 46 2.14 -23.40 9.23
N ASN A 47 3.21 -22.76 8.75
CA ASN A 47 4.54 -22.88 9.37
C ASN A 47 4.76 -21.96 10.57
N PHE A 48 4.30 -20.70 10.50
CA PHE A 48 4.53 -19.71 11.55
C PHE A 48 3.39 -19.68 12.56
N TYR A 49 2.14 -19.67 12.10
CA TYR A 49 0.96 -19.61 12.97
C TYR A 49 0.42 -20.97 13.41
N LYS A 50 1.03 -22.07 12.95
CA LYS A 50 0.66 -23.44 13.30
C LYS A 50 -0.83 -23.76 13.09
N ARG A 51 -1.48 -23.09 12.12
CA ARG A 51 -2.91 -23.32 11.79
C ARG A 51 -3.18 -24.64 11.08
N ASN A 52 -2.13 -25.41 10.78
CA ASN A 52 -2.20 -26.73 10.13
C ASN A 52 -3.01 -26.75 8.83
N ILE A 53 -2.89 -25.71 7.99
CA ILE A 53 -3.70 -25.59 6.75
C ILE A 53 -3.32 -26.66 5.72
N LEU A 54 -2.02 -26.87 5.51
CA LEU A 54 -1.50 -27.85 4.55
C LEU A 54 -1.65 -29.31 5.01
N GLY A 55 -2.01 -29.58 6.26
CA GLY A 55 -2.03 -30.92 6.84
C GLY A 55 -0.67 -31.62 6.69
N SER A 56 -0.66 -32.82 6.11
CA SER A 56 0.56 -33.59 5.83
C SER A 56 1.14 -33.34 4.43
N ARG A 57 0.60 -32.39 3.66
CA ARG A 57 1.06 -32.10 2.29
C ARG A 57 2.43 -31.45 2.33
N VAL A 58 3.33 -31.95 1.49
CA VAL A 58 4.71 -31.45 1.35
C VAL A 58 4.89 -30.83 -0.03
N ARG A 59 5.68 -29.76 -0.14
CA ARG A 59 5.97 -29.06 -1.39
C ARG A 59 6.89 -29.89 -2.29
N ARG A 60 6.29 -30.76 -3.13
CA ARG A 60 7.02 -31.63 -4.07
C ARG A 60 7.09 -31.05 -5.48
N ASN A 61 5.95 -30.87 -6.13
CA ASN A 61 5.88 -30.42 -7.51
C ASN A 61 5.05 -29.13 -7.60
N VAL A 62 5.54 -28.17 -8.38
CA VAL A 62 4.79 -26.98 -8.78
C VAL A 62 4.90 -26.80 -10.29
N ILE A 63 3.79 -26.34 -10.89
CA ILE A 63 3.74 -25.88 -12.27
C ILE A 63 3.27 -24.44 -12.21
N VAL A 64 4.12 -23.54 -12.70
CA VAL A 64 3.89 -22.10 -12.68
C VAL A 64 3.49 -21.66 -14.09
N ASP A 65 2.34 -21.00 -14.20
CA ASP A 65 1.90 -20.32 -15.42
C ASP A 65 2.47 -18.90 -15.44
N GLU A 66 2.75 -18.36 -16.62
CA GLU A 66 3.43 -17.06 -16.83
C GLU A 66 4.66 -16.83 -15.92
N VAL A 67 5.61 -17.76 -16.02
CA VAL A 67 6.84 -17.80 -15.19
C VAL A 67 7.66 -16.52 -15.24
N ASP A 68 7.74 -15.88 -16.40
CA ASP A 68 8.39 -14.59 -16.62
C ASP A 68 7.79 -13.53 -15.68
N SER A 69 6.47 -13.36 -15.72
CA SER A 69 5.80 -12.39 -14.86
C SER A 69 5.97 -12.71 -13.38
N MET A 70 5.95 -13.99 -12.98
CA MET A 70 6.04 -14.36 -11.56
C MET A 70 7.48 -14.33 -10.99
N LEU A 71 8.48 -14.67 -11.79
CA LEU A 71 9.86 -14.85 -11.32
C LEU A 71 10.81 -13.71 -11.71
N LEU A 72 10.53 -12.99 -12.79
CA LEU A 72 11.29 -11.80 -13.18
C LEU A 72 10.57 -10.55 -12.68
N ASP A 73 9.40 -10.24 -13.23
CA ASP A 73 8.70 -8.98 -12.95
C ASP A 73 8.29 -8.89 -11.49
N ASN A 74 7.63 -9.94 -10.99
CA ASN A 74 7.16 -10.05 -9.61
C ASN A 74 8.08 -10.91 -8.73
N GLY A 75 9.31 -11.21 -9.17
CA GLY A 75 10.22 -12.07 -8.41
C GLY A 75 10.58 -11.48 -7.04
N SER A 76 10.72 -10.15 -6.97
CA SER A 76 11.02 -9.43 -5.73
C SER A 76 9.79 -9.17 -4.84
N ASN A 77 8.59 -9.51 -5.31
CA ASN A 77 7.38 -9.34 -4.51
C ASN A 77 7.47 -10.21 -3.26
N MET A 78 7.24 -9.57 -2.12
CA MET A 78 7.20 -10.21 -0.82
C MET A 78 5.76 -10.18 -0.32
N LEU A 79 5.21 -11.36 -0.05
CA LEU A 79 3.95 -11.47 0.66
C LEU A 79 4.20 -11.38 2.15
N TYR A 80 3.53 -10.43 2.79
CA TYR A 80 3.55 -10.24 4.24
C TYR A 80 2.25 -10.73 4.84
N LEU A 81 2.32 -11.52 5.91
CA LEU A 81 1.16 -11.76 6.75
C LEU A 81 1.00 -10.62 7.74
N SER A 82 0.12 -9.68 7.43
CA SER A 82 -0.34 -8.66 8.38
C SER A 82 -1.15 -9.32 9.49
N HIS A 83 -0.85 -8.95 10.73
CA HIS A 83 -1.67 -9.30 11.88
C HIS A 83 -2.02 -8.03 12.64
N ASN A 84 -3.26 -7.95 13.09
CA ASN A 84 -3.71 -6.90 13.99
C ASN A 84 -3.04 -7.13 15.34
N ILE A 85 -2.28 -6.13 15.80
CA ILE A 85 -1.69 -6.16 17.13
C ILE A 85 -2.58 -5.32 18.04
N PRO A 86 -3.15 -5.93 19.09
CA PRO A 86 -3.95 -5.19 20.06
C PRO A 86 -3.19 -3.99 20.62
N GLY A 87 -3.86 -2.84 20.68
CA GLY A 87 -3.32 -1.57 21.13
C GLY A 87 -2.86 -0.66 19.98
N LEU A 88 -2.54 -1.15 18.78
CA LEU A 88 -2.14 -0.29 17.66
C LEU A 88 -3.31 0.54 17.09
N GLU A 89 -4.55 0.14 17.35
CA GLU A 89 -5.74 0.95 17.12
C GLU A 89 -5.71 2.29 17.88
N LEU A 90 -4.98 2.37 19.00
CA LEU A 90 -4.85 3.59 19.81
C LEU A 90 -3.91 4.63 19.18
N LEU A 91 -3.38 4.36 17.98
CA LEU A 91 -2.67 5.34 17.14
C LEU A 91 -3.61 6.18 16.28
N GLU A 92 -4.92 5.90 16.27
CA GLU A 92 -5.91 6.62 15.47
C GLU A 92 -5.83 8.14 15.64
N SER A 93 -5.74 8.65 16.88
CA SER A 93 -5.63 10.10 17.13
C SER A 93 -4.38 10.72 16.49
N LEU A 94 -3.28 9.96 16.42
CA LEU A 94 -2.04 10.42 15.80
C LEU A 94 -2.21 10.53 14.28
N PHE A 95 -2.81 9.51 13.65
CA PHE A 95 -3.06 9.53 12.21
C PHE A 95 -4.05 10.63 11.83
N VAL A 96 -5.12 10.81 12.60
CA VAL A 96 -6.09 11.91 12.40
C VAL A 96 -5.40 13.27 12.52
N PHE A 97 -4.54 13.46 13.53
CA PHE A 97 -3.80 14.72 13.71
C PHE A 97 -2.87 15.02 12.52
N ILE A 98 -2.08 14.02 12.09
CA ILE A 98 -1.18 14.15 10.94
C ILE A 98 -1.99 14.48 9.68
N HIS A 99 -3.06 13.72 9.40
CA HIS A 99 -3.91 13.92 8.22
C HIS A 99 -4.56 15.31 8.20
N LYS A 100 -5.11 15.76 9.33
CA LYS A 100 -5.67 17.10 9.49
C LYS A 100 -4.67 18.19 9.11
N HIS A 101 -3.42 18.08 9.58
CA HIS A 101 -2.40 19.08 9.30
C HIS A 101 -1.85 19.03 7.87
N VAL A 102 -1.71 17.84 7.28
CA VAL A 102 -1.30 17.70 5.87
C VAL A 102 -2.30 18.38 4.93
N ASN A 103 -3.59 18.31 5.25
CA ASN A 103 -4.66 18.91 4.44
C ASN A 103 -4.94 20.40 4.74
N MET A 104 -4.22 21.04 5.67
CA MET A 104 -4.41 22.47 5.93
C MET A 104 -3.88 23.32 4.76
N PRO A 105 -4.55 24.44 4.42
CA PRO A 105 -4.15 25.30 3.29
C PRO A 105 -2.73 25.86 3.39
N THR A 106 -2.19 26.00 4.61
CA THR A 106 -0.78 26.37 4.86
C THR A 106 0.23 25.38 4.24
N PHE A 107 -0.19 24.13 4.03
CA PHE A 107 0.61 23.05 3.45
C PHE A 107 0.12 22.61 2.06
N ALA A 108 -1.08 23.03 1.64
CA ALA A 108 -1.66 22.71 0.34
C ALA A 108 -1.31 23.75 -0.75
N GLY A 109 -0.84 24.95 -0.37
CA GLY A 109 -0.27 25.91 -1.30
C GLY A 109 1.13 25.47 -1.73
N GLY A 110 1.40 25.40 -3.03
CA GLY A 110 2.59 24.79 -3.66
C GLY A 110 3.98 25.36 -3.32
N GLU A 111 4.17 25.97 -2.16
CA GLU A 111 5.50 26.16 -1.56
C GLU A 111 5.88 24.88 -0.79
N GLN A 112 7.15 24.49 -0.89
CA GLN A 112 7.70 23.21 -0.39
C GLN A 112 7.11 22.79 0.96
N PHE A 113 6.34 21.69 0.95
CA PHE A 113 5.88 21.05 2.17
C PHE A 113 7.10 20.75 3.07
N SER A 114 7.13 21.33 4.27
CA SER A 114 8.19 21.05 5.23
C SER A 114 7.80 19.90 6.16
N SER A 115 8.27 18.69 5.85
CA SER A 115 8.14 17.51 6.76
C SER A 115 8.64 17.83 8.17
N GLN A 116 9.65 18.68 8.28
CA GLN A 116 10.21 19.11 9.55
C GLN A 116 9.25 19.98 10.38
N GLU A 117 8.47 20.85 9.73
CA GLU A 117 7.48 21.68 10.44
C GLU A 117 6.33 20.82 10.96
N LEU A 118 5.81 19.90 10.15
CA LEU A 118 4.79 18.97 10.59
C LEU A 118 5.29 18.08 11.73
N ARG A 119 6.51 17.54 11.60
CA ARG A 119 7.17 16.77 12.67
C ARG A 119 7.22 17.58 13.96
N LYS A 120 7.63 18.85 13.90
CA LYS A 120 7.69 19.73 15.08
C LYS A 120 6.32 19.94 15.72
N LYS A 121 5.25 20.14 14.93
CA LYS A 121 3.87 20.27 15.42
C LYS A 121 3.41 18.99 16.12
N VAL A 122 3.65 17.84 15.52
CA VAL A 122 3.30 16.53 16.11
C VAL A 122 4.06 16.29 17.42
N LEU A 123 5.37 16.56 17.45
CA LEU A 123 6.19 16.42 18.67
C LEU A 123 5.73 17.38 19.78
N MET A 124 5.36 18.59 19.43
CA MET A 124 4.82 19.58 20.37
C MET A 124 3.50 19.11 20.99
N ASP A 125 2.58 18.55 20.20
CA ASP A 125 1.31 18.03 20.72
C ASP A 125 1.50 16.74 21.54
N MET A 126 2.27 15.76 21.03
CA MET A 126 2.51 14.48 21.70
C MET A 126 3.32 14.61 23.01
N CYS A 127 4.50 15.21 22.90
CA CYS A 127 5.53 15.19 23.94
C CYS A 127 5.62 16.54 24.65
N GLY A 128 5.53 17.63 23.89
CA GLY A 128 5.73 18.99 24.37
C GLY A 128 7.12 19.44 23.98
N LEU A 129 7.25 20.71 23.60
CA LEU A 129 8.51 21.28 23.16
C LEU A 129 8.86 22.43 24.09
N ILE A 130 10.06 22.38 24.68
CA ILE A 130 10.66 23.49 25.42
C ILE A 130 11.80 24.02 24.57
N THR A 131 11.69 25.26 24.12
CA THR A 131 12.74 25.92 23.35
C THR A 131 13.63 26.76 24.26
N LYS A 132 14.85 27.08 23.80
CA LYS A 132 15.73 28.03 24.49
C LYS A 132 15.10 29.42 24.65
N LYS A 133 14.13 29.79 23.79
CA LYS A 133 13.36 31.03 23.93
C LYS A 133 12.41 30.98 25.11
N ASP A 134 11.74 29.84 25.32
CA ASP A 134 10.84 29.64 26.46
C ASP A 134 11.61 29.71 27.78
N VAL A 135 12.80 29.11 27.83
CA VAL A 135 13.72 29.22 28.99
C VAL A 135 14.20 30.66 29.17
N GLY A 136 14.54 31.36 28.09
CA GLY A 136 14.96 32.75 28.13
C GLY A 136 13.88 33.72 28.60
N GLY A 137 12.60 33.41 28.39
CA GLY A 137 11.47 34.18 28.92
C GLY A 137 11.30 34.08 30.44
N LEU A 138 11.97 33.14 31.11
CA LEU A 138 11.90 32.94 32.56
C LEU A 138 12.97 33.70 33.34
N VAL A 139 14.02 34.17 32.65
CA VAL A 139 15.23 34.79 33.21
C VAL A 139 15.16 36.31 33.05
N ASP A 140 15.43 37.05 34.13
CA ASP A 140 15.44 38.52 34.14
C ASP A 140 16.68 39.07 33.39
N ASP A 141 16.59 40.29 32.84
CA ASP A 141 17.52 40.87 31.83
C ASP A 141 19.03 40.81 32.18
N ASP A 142 19.38 40.89 33.46
CA ASP A 142 20.78 41.05 33.91
C ASP A 142 21.64 39.76 33.89
N ARG A 143 21.07 38.56 33.67
CA ARG A 143 21.80 37.26 33.70
C ARG A 143 21.55 36.32 32.52
N LYS A 144 20.98 36.83 31.42
CA LYS A 144 20.35 36.03 30.35
C LYS A 144 21.17 34.85 29.80
N ASN A 145 22.45 35.02 29.44
CA ASN A 145 23.14 33.95 28.68
C ASN A 145 23.74 32.82 29.53
N SER A 146 24.17 33.11 30.77
CA SER A 146 24.78 32.09 31.65
C SER A 146 23.73 31.13 32.20
N ASP A 147 22.61 31.67 32.70
CA ASP A 147 21.58 30.89 33.39
C ASP A 147 20.74 30.06 32.41
N ILE A 148 20.48 30.55 31.19
CA ILE A 148 19.80 29.76 30.14
C ILE A 148 20.63 28.50 29.78
N GLY A 149 21.95 28.66 29.63
CA GLY A 149 22.84 27.54 29.31
C GLY A 149 22.91 26.51 30.45
N VAL A 150 22.91 26.97 31.70
CA VAL A 150 22.87 26.11 32.88
C VAL A 150 21.56 25.34 32.97
N ILE A 151 20.41 26.03 32.85
CA ILE A 151 19.09 25.40 32.88
C ILE A 151 18.96 24.37 31.75
N TRP A 152 19.36 24.72 30.53
CA TRP A 152 19.31 23.79 29.39
C TRP A 152 20.14 22.53 29.64
N ARG A 153 21.35 22.68 30.20
CA ARG A 153 22.22 21.56 30.56
C ARG A 153 21.60 20.68 31.64
N LEU A 154 20.97 21.27 32.67
CA LEU A 154 20.32 20.53 33.75
C LEU A 154 19.08 19.76 33.27
N LEU A 155 18.33 20.32 32.32
CA LEU A 155 17.18 19.65 31.70
C LEU A 155 17.63 18.43 30.88
N LEU A 156 18.73 18.55 30.11
CA LEU A 156 19.32 17.42 29.38
C LEU A 156 19.88 16.35 30.32
N LYS A 157 20.62 16.76 31.36
CA LYS A 157 21.26 15.86 32.33
C LYS A 157 20.26 14.98 33.09
N ASN A 158 19.11 15.54 33.45
CA ASN A 158 18.04 14.82 34.15
C ASN A 158 17.03 14.17 33.19
N SER A 159 17.36 14.05 31.89
CA SER A 159 16.51 13.42 30.86
C SER A 159 15.08 14.01 30.76
N ILE A 160 14.92 15.28 31.13
CA ILE A 160 13.65 15.99 31.07
C ILE A 160 13.32 16.39 29.63
N ILE A 161 14.35 16.79 28.89
CA ILE A 161 14.29 17.08 27.44
C ILE A 161 15.38 16.32 26.71
N ASN A 162 15.17 16.06 25.42
CA ASN A 162 16.24 15.65 24.49
C ASN A 162 16.96 16.87 23.89
N GLU A 163 17.96 16.64 23.02
CA GLU A 163 18.74 17.70 22.37
C GLU A 163 17.86 18.69 21.56
N ASP A 164 16.76 18.19 21.02
CA ASP A 164 15.77 18.97 20.25
C ASP A 164 14.78 19.76 21.13
N GLY A 165 14.86 19.62 22.45
CA GLY A 165 13.93 20.27 23.39
C GLY A 165 12.59 19.55 23.56
N VAL A 166 12.46 18.33 23.04
CA VAL A 166 11.28 17.48 23.21
C VAL A 166 11.24 16.95 24.63
N VAL A 167 10.14 17.19 25.33
CA VAL A 167 9.95 16.74 26.71
C VAL A 167 9.81 15.23 26.74
N GLY A 168 10.66 14.58 27.54
CA GLY A 168 10.66 13.15 27.77
C GLY A 168 9.49 12.66 28.64
N LEU A 169 9.70 11.53 29.30
CA LEU A 169 8.79 10.97 30.30
C LEU A 169 9.50 11.02 31.66
N PRO A 170 9.59 12.18 32.30
CA PRO A 170 10.29 12.27 33.58
C PRO A 170 9.49 11.59 34.68
N ASP A 171 10.16 10.71 35.43
CA ASP A 171 9.60 10.11 36.63
C ASP A 171 9.64 11.11 37.80
N ALA A 172 8.89 10.80 38.87
CA ALA A 172 8.88 11.63 40.06
C ALA A 172 10.28 11.81 40.68
N ALA A 173 11.17 10.84 40.47
CA ALA A 173 12.58 10.90 40.88
C ALA A 173 13.36 11.94 40.06
N ASP A 174 13.16 11.99 38.74
CA ASP A 174 13.86 12.91 37.83
C ASP A 174 13.48 14.35 38.14
N ILE A 175 12.19 14.61 38.36
CA ILE A 175 11.68 15.94 38.73
C ILE A 175 12.26 16.38 40.09
N LYS A 176 12.37 15.46 41.05
CA LYS A 176 12.93 15.75 42.37
C LYS A 176 14.44 16.02 42.31
N SER A 177 15.18 15.27 41.48
CA SER A 177 16.61 15.50 41.20
C SER A 177 16.82 16.87 40.58
N LEU A 178 16.09 17.16 39.49
CA LEU A 178 16.11 18.46 38.82
C LEU A 178 15.80 19.60 39.79
N ALA A 179 14.77 19.46 40.62
CA ALA A 179 14.38 20.48 41.59
C ALA A 179 15.44 20.76 42.66
N LYS A 180 16.31 19.79 42.97
CA LYS A 180 17.43 19.97 43.90
C LYS A 180 18.60 20.67 43.21
N GLU A 181 18.95 20.24 42.00
CA GLU A 181 20.03 20.83 41.21
C GLU A 181 19.72 22.27 40.80
N LEU A 182 18.50 22.56 40.33
CA LEU A 182 18.06 23.91 39.98
C LEU A 182 18.07 24.85 41.18
N ARG A 183 17.72 24.37 42.38
CA ARG A 183 17.76 25.20 43.60
C ARG A 183 19.19 25.55 44.01
N ASN A 184 20.14 24.64 43.79
CA ASN A 184 21.54 24.84 44.11
C ASN A 184 22.24 25.77 43.10
N GLU A 185 21.95 25.64 41.81
CA GLU A 185 22.66 26.39 40.75
C GLU A 185 21.98 27.72 40.38
N CYS A 186 20.65 27.78 40.39
CA CYS A 186 19.87 28.91 39.86
C CYS A 186 19.02 29.65 40.90
N GLY A 187 18.99 29.17 42.15
CA GLY A 187 18.18 29.73 43.23
C GLY A 187 16.70 29.28 43.22
N THR A 188 16.00 29.50 44.34
CA THR A 188 14.66 28.95 44.59
C THR A 188 13.56 29.53 43.69
N ASN A 189 13.62 30.82 43.38
CA ASN A 189 12.61 31.48 42.54
C ASN A 189 12.67 31.01 41.09
N LEU A 190 13.86 30.95 40.49
CA LEU A 190 14.04 30.50 39.10
C LEU A 190 13.77 29.00 38.98
N ALA A 191 14.19 28.19 39.95
CA ALA A 191 13.82 26.78 40.04
C ALA A 191 12.29 26.58 40.07
N GLY A 192 11.56 27.40 40.85
CA GLY A 192 10.10 27.38 40.89
C GLY A 192 9.45 27.71 39.55
N ARG A 193 9.96 28.74 38.85
CA ARG A 193 9.49 29.13 37.51
C ARG A 193 9.71 28.02 36.47
N VAL A 194 10.88 27.38 36.47
CA VAL A 194 11.21 26.27 35.55
C VAL A 194 10.33 25.04 35.81
N LEU A 195 10.11 24.68 37.08
CA LEU A 195 9.22 23.58 37.44
C LEU A 195 7.75 23.87 37.06
N ALA A 196 7.30 25.11 37.23
CA ALA A 196 5.98 25.54 36.79
C ALA A 196 5.82 25.42 35.27
N MET A 197 6.81 25.88 34.50
CA MET A 197 6.84 25.71 33.03
C MET A 197 6.72 24.24 32.63
N ILE A 198 7.53 23.35 33.23
CA ILE A 198 7.48 21.91 32.95
C ILE A 198 6.08 21.36 33.28
N THR A 199 5.50 21.76 34.42
CA THR A 199 4.17 21.32 34.85
C THR A 199 3.08 21.77 33.87
N ILE A 200 3.14 23.01 33.39
CA ILE A 200 2.21 23.55 32.38
C ILE A 200 2.33 22.75 31.09
N VAL A 201 3.56 22.51 30.62
CA VAL A 201 3.80 21.73 29.40
C VAL A 201 3.28 20.30 29.57
N LEU A 202 3.52 19.64 30.70
CA LEU A 202 3.08 18.25 30.93
C LEU A 202 1.55 18.11 31.03
N ASN A 203 0.86 19.10 31.63
CA ASN A 203 -0.59 19.09 31.85
C ASN A 203 -1.40 19.82 30.76
N ARG A 204 -0.76 20.19 29.65
CA ARG A 204 -1.44 20.81 28.50
C ARG A 204 -2.54 19.89 27.95
N THR A 205 -3.58 20.50 27.38
CA THR A 205 -4.54 19.79 26.54
C THR A 205 -3.84 19.27 25.29
N LYS A 206 -4.05 18.00 24.94
CA LYS A 206 -3.45 17.35 23.78
C LYS A 206 -4.55 16.87 22.85
N GLU A 207 -4.37 17.07 21.54
CA GLU A 207 -5.24 16.44 20.55
C GLU A 207 -4.88 14.94 20.38
N ILE A 208 -3.60 14.59 20.50
CA ILE A 208 -3.12 13.22 20.36
C ILE A 208 -3.25 12.48 21.70
N THR A 209 -4.20 11.54 21.75
CA THR A 209 -4.52 10.71 22.91
C THR A 209 -4.02 9.29 22.71
N MET A 210 -2.82 9.02 23.21
CA MET A 210 -2.23 7.67 23.12
C MET A 210 -1.60 7.19 24.43
N PRO A 211 -1.62 5.87 24.70
CA PRO A 211 -0.94 5.30 25.86
C PRO A 211 0.57 5.55 25.85
N ARG A 212 1.16 5.66 27.05
CA ARG A 212 2.60 5.91 27.23
C ARG A 212 3.47 4.84 26.55
N TYR A 213 3.05 3.58 26.57
CA TYR A 213 3.84 2.47 26.02
C TYR A 213 3.98 2.51 24.49
N LEU A 214 3.06 3.18 23.77
CA LEU A 214 3.14 3.35 22.32
C LEU A 214 3.96 4.57 21.89
N ARG A 215 4.33 5.45 22.83
CA ARG A 215 4.99 6.72 22.50
C ARG A 215 6.30 6.50 21.76
N ASN A 216 7.15 5.61 22.27
CA ASN A 216 8.45 5.34 21.65
C ASN A 216 8.29 4.73 20.25
N PHE A 217 7.29 3.88 20.07
CA PHE A 217 6.95 3.33 18.77
C PHE A 217 6.51 4.44 17.79
N ALA A 218 5.56 5.29 18.18
CA ALA A 218 5.12 6.40 17.34
C ALA A 218 6.26 7.38 17.00
N LEU A 219 7.15 7.67 17.95
CA LEU A 219 8.32 8.53 17.69
C LEU A 219 9.30 7.90 16.70
N ALA A 220 9.53 6.59 16.80
CA ALA A 220 10.43 5.87 15.89
C ALA A 220 9.89 5.81 14.45
N HIS A 221 8.57 5.75 14.28
CA HIS A 221 7.90 5.66 12.97
C HIS A 221 7.33 7.00 12.47
N LEU A 222 7.56 8.10 13.18
CA LEU A 222 6.91 9.39 12.88
C LEU A 222 7.23 9.91 11.48
N ASP A 223 8.49 9.81 11.04
CA ASP A 223 8.89 10.28 9.71
C ASP A 223 8.23 9.43 8.61
N GLU A 224 8.20 8.10 8.78
CA GLU A 224 7.50 7.18 7.88
C GLU A 224 5.99 7.49 7.79
N PHE A 225 5.36 7.83 8.92
CA PHE A 225 3.95 8.22 8.94
C PHE A 225 3.70 9.55 8.22
N ILE A 226 4.57 10.55 8.40
CA ILE A 226 4.48 11.84 7.71
C ILE A 226 4.62 11.65 6.19
N ASP A 227 5.64 10.91 5.77
CA ASP A 227 5.89 10.63 4.34
C ASP A 227 4.73 9.84 3.72
N SER A 228 4.16 8.89 4.47
CA SER A 228 2.99 8.12 4.04
C SER A 228 1.73 8.99 3.93
N ALA A 229 1.53 9.94 4.84
CA ALA A 229 0.41 10.88 4.77
C ALA A 229 0.52 11.81 3.54
N GLN A 230 1.73 12.29 3.24
CA GLN A 230 1.99 13.05 2.02
C GLN A 230 1.71 12.21 0.78
N LYS A 231 2.25 11.00 0.72
CA LYS A 231 2.04 10.10 -0.41
C LYS A 231 0.55 9.83 -0.64
N ALA A 232 -0.22 9.59 0.42
CA ALA A 232 -1.67 9.42 0.36
C ALA A 232 -2.38 10.64 -0.27
N MET A 233 -1.91 11.87 -0.02
CA MET A 233 -2.47 13.09 -0.61
C MET A 233 -2.39 13.06 -2.15
N PHE A 234 -1.25 12.63 -2.70
CA PHE A 234 -1.00 12.61 -4.15
C PHE A 234 -1.59 11.39 -4.87
N LEU A 235 -1.83 10.28 -4.16
CA LEU A 235 -2.40 9.06 -4.74
C LEU A 235 -3.86 9.26 -5.19
N LYS A 236 -4.13 9.02 -6.47
CA LYS A 236 -5.48 9.16 -7.04
C LYS A 236 -6.23 7.81 -7.05
N PRO A 237 -7.56 7.81 -6.84
CA PRO A 237 -8.37 6.62 -7.06
C PRO A 237 -8.33 6.21 -8.55
N ASN A 238 -8.67 4.95 -8.84
CA ASN A 238 -8.71 4.34 -10.18
C ASN A 238 -7.32 4.18 -10.86
N ASP A 239 -6.24 4.30 -10.09
CA ASP A 239 -4.87 3.96 -10.53
C ASP A 239 -4.29 2.83 -9.66
N GLU A 240 -3.74 3.16 -8.49
CA GLU A 240 -3.17 2.16 -7.56
C GLU A 240 -4.19 1.51 -6.61
N TYR A 241 -5.37 2.11 -6.49
CA TYR A 241 -6.48 1.60 -5.67
C TYR A 241 -7.82 2.11 -6.18
N VAL A 242 -8.86 1.43 -5.75
CA VAL A 242 -10.25 1.86 -5.86
C VAL A 242 -10.83 2.12 -4.47
N VAL A 243 -11.82 3.02 -4.41
CA VAL A 243 -12.61 3.27 -3.22
C VAL A 243 -13.99 2.71 -3.51
N ASP A 244 -14.28 1.57 -2.89
CA ASP A 244 -15.49 0.79 -3.12
C ASP A 244 -16.51 1.09 -2.01
N LEU A 245 -17.76 1.36 -2.38
CA LEU A 245 -18.90 1.40 -1.46
C LEU A 245 -19.57 0.02 -1.46
N ASP A 246 -18.97 -0.93 -0.74
CA ASP A 246 -19.42 -2.32 -0.63
C ASP A 246 -20.16 -2.89 -1.87
N HIS A 247 -19.46 -2.99 -3.00
CA HIS A 247 -19.97 -3.62 -4.23
C HIS A 247 -20.12 -5.14 -4.13
N THR A 248 -19.72 -5.77 -3.01
CA THR A 248 -19.84 -7.21 -2.84
C THR A 248 -21.27 -7.67 -2.60
N GLY A 249 -22.18 -6.76 -2.20
CA GLY A 249 -23.54 -7.08 -1.80
C GLY A 249 -23.63 -8.05 -0.60
N THR A 250 -22.49 -8.36 0.05
CA THR A 250 -22.42 -9.32 1.15
C THR A 250 -22.66 -8.68 2.51
N SER A 251 -22.58 -7.36 2.62
CA SER A 251 -22.89 -6.62 3.83
C SER A 251 -23.84 -5.45 3.53
N GLY A 252 -24.74 -5.16 4.47
CA GLY A 252 -25.65 -4.01 4.39
C GLY A 252 -24.99 -2.69 4.78
N ASP A 253 -23.70 -2.73 5.12
CA ASP A 253 -22.92 -1.58 5.57
C ASP A 253 -22.28 -0.87 4.37
N LEU A 254 -22.90 0.24 3.96
CA LEU A 254 -22.42 1.19 2.93
C LEU A 254 -21.12 1.93 3.33
N GLN A 255 -20.17 1.26 3.98
CA GLN A 255 -18.92 1.88 4.41
C GLN A 255 -17.89 1.84 3.26
N PRO A 256 -17.32 3.00 2.86
CA PRO A 256 -16.31 3.01 1.82
C PRO A 256 -15.06 2.24 2.27
N LEU A 257 -14.52 1.40 1.39
CA LEU A 257 -13.35 0.56 1.59
C LEU A 257 -12.29 0.88 0.53
N VAL A 258 -11.03 1.00 0.96
CA VAL A 258 -9.88 1.17 0.05
C VAL A 258 -9.36 -0.21 -0.35
N THR A 259 -9.45 -0.55 -1.63
CA THR A 259 -8.94 -1.83 -2.18
C THR A 259 -7.76 -1.57 -3.12
N ILE A 260 -6.64 -2.25 -2.85
CA ILE A 260 -5.40 -2.10 -3.63
C ILE A 260 -5.53 -2.87 -4.95
N ILE A 261 -5.04 -2.27 -6.04
CA ILE A 261 -4.96 -2.93 -7.35
C ILE A 261 -3.50 -3.35 -7.61
N ASP A 262 -3.29 -4.61 -7.98
CA ASP A 262 -2.01 -5.05 -8.51
C ASP A 262 -1.81 -4.47 -9.92
N ARG A 263 -0.74 -3.69 -10.12
CA ARG A 263 -0.43 -3.05 -11.41
C ARG A 263 -0.10 -4.03 -12.52
N GLY A 264 0.44 -5.21 -12.19
CA GLY A 264 0.82 -6.19 -13.20
C GLY A 264 -0.37 -6.93 -13.77
N THR A 265 -1.30 -7.32 -12.89
CA THR A 265 -2.43 -8.19 -13.24
C THR A 265 -3.77 -7.45 -13.31
N GLY A 266 -3.85 -6.24 -12.76
CA GLY A 266 -5.10 -5.50 -12.59
C GLY A 266 -6.04 -6.11 -11.56
N THR A 267 -5.57 -7.05 -10.73
CA THR A 267 -6.40 -7.79 -9.75
C THR A 267 -6.56 -7.05 -8.42
N ASP A 268 -7.67 -7.30 -7.72
CA ASP A 268 -7.95 -6.72 -6.40
C ASP A 268 -7.23 -7.50 -5.32
N LEU A 269 -6.50 -6.77 -4.50
CA LEU A 269 -5.86 -7.29 -3.31
C LEU A 269 -6.70 -6.90 -2.08
N THR A 270 -7.93 -7.42 -2.00
CA THR A 270 -8.94 -7.08 -0.97
C THR A 270 -8.48 -7.32 0.46
N SER A 271 -7.61 -8.31 0.67
CA SER A 271 -7.04 -8.63 1.99
C SER A 271 -5.71 -7.93 2.27
N SER A 272 -5.20 -7.14 1.32
CA SER A 272 -3.90 -6.48 1.43
C SER A 272 -4.02 -5.05 1.93
N GLN A 273 -3.01 -4.62 2.68
CA GLN A 273 -2.88 -3.25 3.17
C GLN A 273 -1.46 -2.74 2.91
N TRP A 274 -1.35 -1.46 2.56
CA TRP A 274 -0.06 -0.78 2.56
C TRP A 274 0.46 -0.56 3.99
N SER A 275 1.78 -0.65 4.15
CA SER A 275 2.47 -0.43 5.42
C SER A 275 2.77 1.04 5.69
N GLY A 276 3.40 1.32 6.85
CA GLY A 276 3.87 2.65 7.19
C GLY A 276 2.75 3.65 7.47
N GLY A 277 1.54 3.17 7.75
CA GLY A 277 0.36 4.04 7.90
C GLY A 277 -0.26 4.48 6.58
N LEU A 278 0.33 4.18 5.41
CA LEU A 278 -0.16 4.65 4.10
C LEU A 278 -1.62 4.25 3.85
N HIS A 279 -1.98 3.01 4.19
CA HIS A 279 -3.35 2.53 4.03
C HIS A 279 -4.31 3.28 4.96
N GLN A 280 -3.91 3.55 6.22
CA GLN A 280 -4.69 4.33 7.18
C GLN A 280 -4.90 5.78 6.71
N PHE A 281 -3.89 6.41 6.11
CA PHE A 281 -4.02 7.76 5.56
C PHE A 281 -4.91 7.82 4.31
N LEU A 282 -4.92 6.77 3.48
CA LEU A 282 -5.87 6.65 2.37
C LEU A 282 -7.31 6.42 2.88
N GLN A 283 -7.48 5.60 3.92
CA GLN A 283 -8.78 5.45 4.59
C GLN A 283 -9.29 6.80 5.11
N LEU A 284 -8.43 7.57 5.80
CA LEU A 284 -8.76 8.93 6.25
C LEU A 284 -9.13 9.86 5.09
N LYS A 285 -8.37 9.83 4.00
CA LYS A 285 -8.61 10.66 2.80
C LYS A 285 -10.01 10.47 2.21
N HIS A 286 -10.53 9.24 2.27
CA HIS A 286 -11.82 8.89 1.69
C HIS A 286 -12.94 8.73 2.72
N GLY A 287 -12.68 9.09 3.98
CA GLY A 287 -13.68 8.98 5.06
C GLY A 287 -14.02 7.54 5.44
N CYS A 288 -13.15 6.59 5.13
CA CYS A 288 -13.30 5.18 5.50
C CYS A 288 -13.01 4.98 6.99
N ARG A 289 -13.57 3.90 7.56
CA ARG A 289 -13.22 3.46 8.91
C ARG A 289 -11.74 3.07 8.96
N LEU A 290 -11.02 3.53 9.98
CA LEU A 290 -9.62 3.19 10.14
C LEU A 290 -9.45 1.74 10.59
N SER A 291 -8.62 1.03 9.85
CA SER A 291 -8.08 -0.25 10.28
C SER A 291 -6.88 -0.05 11.23
N PRO A 292 -6.69 -0.92 12.23
CA PRO A 292 -5.50 -0.88 13.07
C PRO A 292 -4.22 -0.98 12.22
N LEU A 293 -3.14 -0.33 12.65
CA LEU A 293 -1.84 -0.49 12.00
C LEU A 293 -1.41 -1.96 12.13
N SER A 294 -1.05 -2.58 11.01
CA SER A 294 -0.51 -3.95 11.01
C SER A 294 1.02 -3.92 10.97
N LEU A 295 1.67 -4.83 11.72
CA LEU A 295 3.12 -5.02 11.64
C LEU A 295 3.48 -6.19 10.74
N LYS A 296 4.55 -6.00 9.98
CA LYS A 296 5.12 -6.96 9.04
C LYS A 296 6.17 -7.83 9.74
N ALA A 297 5.73 -8.87 10.45
CA ALA A 297 6.65 -9.77 11.16
C ALA A 297 7.04 -11.01 10.35
N VAL A 298 6.14 -11.49 9.48
CA VAL A 298 6.31 -12.76 8.75
C VAL A 298 6.11 -12.50 7.27
N PHE A 299 7.09 -12.90 6.46
CA PHE A 299 7.06 -12.72 5.01
C PHE A 299 7.77 -13.84 4.26
N VAL A 300 7.42 -13.98 2.99
CA VAL A 300 8.11 -14.83 2.03
C VAL A 300 8.10 -14.15 0.67
N SER A 301 9.17 -14.30 -0.11
CA SER A 301 9.19 -13.86 -1.51
C SER A 301 8.80 -14.99 -2.45
N ASN A 302 8.25 -14.63 -3.61
CA ASN A 302 7.89 -15.59 -4.68
C ASN A 302 9.04 -16.56 -4.97
N VAL A 303 10.27 -16.04 -5.13
CA VAL A 303 11.46 -16.85 -5.38
C VAL A 303 11.72 -17.84 -4.25
N SER A 304 11.72 -17.38 -3.00
CA SER A 304 12.03 -18.22 -1.84
C SER A 304 10.96 -19.28 -1.61
N TYR A 305 9.69 -18.93 -1.83
CA TYR A 305 8.58 -19.83 -1.74
C TYR A 305 8.68 -20.94 -2.79
N LEU A 306 8.89 -20.58 -4.05
CA LEU A 306 8.96 -21.52 -5.16
C LEU A 306 10.20 -22.41 -5.12
N LYS A 307 11.36 -21.88 -4.70
CA LYS A 307 12.60 -22.68 -4.49
C LYS A 307 12.46 -23.76 -3.43
N GLY A 308 11.47 -23.67 -2.55
CA GLY A 308 11.22 -24.72 -1.56
C GLY A 308 10.42 -25.92 -2.08
N TYR A 309 10.04 -25.95 -3.36
CA TYR A 309 9.52 -27.15 -4.02
C TYR A 309 10.66 -28.03 -4.55
N THR A 310 10.49 -29.36 -4.47
CA THR A 310 11.48 -30.31 -5.01
C THR A 310 11.62 -30.23 -6.54
N ARG A 311 10.52 -30.00 -7.25
CA ARG A 311 10.48 -29.83 -8.71
C ARG A 311 9.66 -28.60 -9.04
N LEU A 312 10.30 -27.66 -9.74
CA LEU A 312 9.70 -26.45 -10.24
C LEU A 312 9.68 -26.54 -11.76
N ASN A 313 8.47 -26.48 -12.32
CA ASN A 313 8.27 -26.39 -13.76
C ASN A 313 7.42 -25.15 -14.02
N GLY A 314 7.49 -24.64 -15.24
CA GLY A 314 6.53 -23.65 -15.65
C GLY A 314 6.63 -23.34 -17.13
N PHE A 315 5.68 -22.57 -17.59
CA PHE A 315 5.55 -22.17 -18.97
C PHE A 315 5.16 -20.69 -19.03
N SER A 316 5.44 -20.07 -20.16
CA SER A 316 5.09 -18.68 -20.44
C SER A 316 5.03 -18.51 -21.95
N GLY A 317 4.10 -17.66 -22.41
CA GLY A 317 4.02 -17.27 -23.81
C GLY A 317 5.19 -16.39 -24.25
N THR A 318 5.83 -15.70 -23.30
CA THR A 318 6.77 -14.60 -23.54
C THR A 318 7.95 -14.64 -22.58
N LEU A 319 8.88 -15.58 -22.73
CA LEU A 319 10.11 -15.61 -21.92
C LEU A 319 11.12 -14.48 -22.20
N GLY A 320 10.63 -13.36 -22.72
CA GLY A 320 11.37 -12.13 -22.94
C GLY A 320 12.45 -12.25 -24.01
N SER A 321 13.33 -11.25 -23.97
CA SER A 321 14.61 -11.19 -24.66
C SER A 321 15.51 -12.40 -24.33
N LYS A 322 16.57 -12.60 -25.11
CA LYS A 322 17.52 -13.69 -24.86
C LYS A 322 18.23 -13.52 -23.51
N GLU A 323 18.37 -12.29 -23.06
CA GLU A 323 19.02 -11.87 -21.82
C GLU A 323 18.16 -12.26 -20.60
N GLU A 324 16.86 -12.00 -20.64
CA GLU A 324 15.89 -12.38 -19.59
C GLU A 324 15.80 -13.91 -19.46
N SER A 325 15.68 -14.60 -20.59
CA SER A 325 15.71 -16.06 -20.66
C SER A 325 16.98 -16.65 -20.03
N ARG A 326 18.17 -16.08 -20.29
CA ARG A 326 19.44 -16.53 -19.69
C ARG A 326 19.49 -16.28 -18.19
N SER A 327 18.93 -15.16 -17.73
CA SER A 327 18.88 -14.80 -16.32
C SER A 327 18.03 -15.80 -15.54
N LEU A 328 16.87 -16.21 -16.08
CA LEU A 328 16.02 -17.26 -15.49
C LEU A 328 16.75 -18.60 -15.36
N ILE A 329 17.40 -19.05 -16.43
CA ILE A 329 18.19 -20.30 -16.45
C ILE A 329 19.24 -20.26 -15.33
N THR A 330 19.94 -19.14 -15.19
CA THR A 330 21.02 -18.98 -14.21
C THR A 330 20.48 -18.90 -12.78
N LEU A 331 19.40 -18.16 -12.54
CA LEU A 331 18.83 -17.93 -11.20
C LEU A 331 18.16 -19.17 -10.60
N TYR A 332 17.57 -20.01 -11.45
CA TYR A 332 16.79 -21.19 -11.06
C TYR A 332 17.46 -22.52 -11.43
N ASN A 333 18.62 -22.50 -12.09
CA ASN A 333 19.28 -23.70 -12.60
C ASN A 333 18.29 -24.58 -13.39
N ALA A 334 17.58 -23.94 -14.33
CA ALA A 334 16.45 -24.53 -15.05
C ALA A 334 16.79 -24.74 -16.52
N ASP A 335 16.21 -25.77 -17.13
CA ASP A 335 16.28 -26.01 -18.57
C ASP A 335 15.22 -25.18 -19.30
N LEU A 336 15.60 -24.60 -20.44
CA LEU A 336 14.68 -23.85 -21.31
C LEU A 336 14.42 -24.61 -22.60
N VAL A 337 13.14 -24.91 -22.86
CA VAL A 337 12.69 -25.53 -24.11
C VAL A 337 11.70 -24.59 -24.81
N ARG A 338 12.01 -24.19 -26.05
CA ARG A 338 11.08 -23.44 -26.90
C ARG A 338 10.23 -24.42 -27.71
N ILE A 339 8.94 -24.49 -27.37
CA ILE A 339 7.98 -25.33 -28.09
C ILE A 339 7.60 -24.61 -29.39
N PRO A 340 7.72 -25.25 -30.58
CA PRO A 340 7.32 -24.63 -31.84
C PRO A 340 5.82 -24.37 -31.89
N THR A 341 5.42 -23.26 -32.49
CA THR A 341 3.99 -22.95 -32.69
C THR A 341 3.39 -23.91 -33.73
N TRP A 342 2.14 -24.32 -33.51
CA TRP A 342 1.42 -25.16 -34.47
C TRP A 342 1.26 -24.48 -35.85
N LYS A 343 1.11 -23.15 -35.86
CA LYS A 343 1.03 -22.34 -37.09
C LYS A 343 2.04 -21.19 -37.03
N ALA A 344 2.47 -20.73 -38.20
CA ALA A 344 3.28 -19.53 -38.30
C ALA A 344 2.49 -18.30 -37.80
N LYS A 345 3.14 -17.45 -37.01
CA LYS A 345 2.52 -16.22 -36.48
C LYS A 345 2.36 -15.21 -37.61
N ALA A 346 1.12 -14.88 -37.95
CA ALA A 346 0.79 -13.78 -38.87
C ALA A 346 0.52 -12.53 -38.03
N PHE A 347 1.59 -11.86 -37.60
CA PHE A 347 1.55 -10.68 -36.75
C PHE A 347 2.38 -9.58 -37.38
N ASN A 348 1.74 -8.42 -37.62
CA ASN A 348 2.40 -7.22 -38.11
C ASN A 348 2.41 -6.20 -36.97
N GLU A 349 3.61 -5.79 -36.57
CA GLU A 349 3.79 -4.75 -35.57
C GLU A 349 4.02 -3.43 -36.28
N ASN A 350 3.15 -2.46 -36.00
CA ASN A 350 3.30 -1.10 -36.51
C ASN A 350 4.28 -0.31 -35.62
N ALA A 351 4.94 0.69 -36.20
CA ALA A 351 5.81 1.58 -35.43
C ALA A 351 5.01 2.35 -34.36
N PRO A 352 5.59 2.61 -33.18
CA PRO A 352 4.90 3.34 -32.12
C PRO A 352 4.62 4.79 -32.55
N VAL A 353 3.41 5.27 -32.24
CA VAL A 353 3.01 6.66 -32.47
C VAL A 353 3.19 7.43 -31.15
N LEU A 354 3.98 8.50 -31.20
CA LEU A 354 4.21 9.38 -30.04
C LEU A 354 3.32 10.61 -30.14
N ALA A 355 2.48 10.84 -29.14
CA ALA A 355 1.65 12.02 -29.02
C ALA A 355 2.20 12.95 -27.94
N ALA A 356 2.18 14.26 -28.18
CA ALA A 356 2.69 15.25 -27.23
C ALA A 356 1.66 15.58 -26.13
N THR A 357 0.37 15.40 -26.42
CA THR A 357 -0.72 15.70 -25.50
C THR A 357 -1.72 14.55 -25.39
N VAL A 358 -2.45 14.50 -24.28
CA VAL A 358 -3.52 13.50 -24.07
C VAL A 358 -4.63 13.64 -25.14
N GLN A 359 -4.93 14.86 -25.57
CA GLN A 359 -5.93 15.10 -26.63
C GLN A 359 -5.48 14.55 -27.99
N GLU A 360 -4.21 14.77 -28.35
CA GLU A 360 -3.63 14.20 -29.56
C GLU A 360 -3.57 12.67 -29.47
N TRP A 361 -3.20 12.12 -28.32
CA TRP A 361 -3.18 10.69 -28.07
C TRP A 361 -4.57 10.04 -28.28
N ILE A 362 -5.63 10.62 -27.71
CA ILE A 362 -7.02 10.17 -27.90
C ILE A 362 -7.41 10.25 -29.38
N LYS A 363 -7.04 11.35 -30.06
CA LYS A 363 -7.39 11.55 -31.46
C LYS A 363 -6.73 10.54 -32.39
N GLU A 364 -5.45 10.23 -32.18
CA GLU A 364 -4.73 9.22 -32.97
C GLU A 364 -5.34 7.82 -32.77
N ILE A 365 -5.66 7.45 -31.52
CA ILE A 365 -6.35 6.19 -31.23
C ILE A 365 -7.73 6.15 -31.89
N TYR A 366 -8.48 7.25 -31.83
CA TYR A 366 -9.79 7.36 -32.46
C TYR A 366 -9.72 7.14 -33.97
N ASN A 367 -8.79 7.81 -34.65
CA ASN A 367 -8.59 7.68 -36.09
C ASN A 367 -8.25 6.24 -36.50
N GLU A 368 -7.27 5.63 -35.82
CA GLU A 368 -6.88 4.24 -36.09
C GLU A 368 -8.03 3.27 -35.82
N THR A 369 -8.79 3.50 -34.74
CA THR A 369 -9.97 2.68 -34.41
C THR A 369 -11.01 2.77 -35.54
N CYS A 370 -11.27 3.97 -36.06
CA CYS A 370 -12.19 4.16 -37.18
C CYS A 370 -11.70 3.40 -38.42
N ASP A 371 -10.42 3.49 -38.76
CA ASP A 371 -9.84 2.83 -39.94
C ASP A 371 -9.92 1.30 -39.83
N GLN A 372 -9.61 0.73 -38.66
CA GLN A 372 -9.70 -0.72 -38.45
C GLN A 372 -11.16 -1.22 -38.44
N VAL A 373 -12.08 -0.46 -37.84
CA VAL A 373 -13.51 -0.80 -37.82
C VAL A 373 -14.10 -0.73 -39.23
N LEU A 374 -13.76 0.29 -40.03
CA LEU A 374 -14.16 0.39 -41.44
C LEU A 374 -13.60 -0.77 -42.28
N ALA A 375 -12.44 -1.32 -41.88
CA ALA A 375 -11.86 -2.53 -42.45
C ALA A 375 -12.45 -3.85 -41.90
N LEU A 376 -13.55 -3.77 -41.13
CA LEU A 376 -14.25 -4.91 -40.50
C LEU A 376 -13.37 -5.73 -39.55
N ARG A 377 -12.47 -5.05 -38.82
CA ARG A 377 -11.60 -5.69 -37.82
C ARG A 377 -12.07 -5.36 -36.41
N SER A 378 -11.87 -6.31 -35.51
CA SER A 378 -12.02 -6.10 -34.07
C SER A 378 -10.82 -5.34 -33.53
N VAL A 379 -11.08 -4.40 -32.63
CA VAL A 379 -10.05 -3.57 -31.99
C VAL A 379 -10.06 -3.87 -30.49
N LEU A 380 -8.89 -4.14 -29.93
CA LEU A 380 -8.68 -4.24 -28.49
C LEU A 380 -7.74 -3.11 -28.08
N ILE A 381 -8.21 -2.26 -27.17
CA ILE A 381 -7.42 -1.16 -26.62
C ILE A 381 -7.09 -1.50 -25.17
N ILE A 382 -5.79 -1.56 -24.86
CA ILE A 382 -5.29 -1.89 -23.53
C ILE A 382 -4.70 -0.63 -22.92
N CYS A 383 -5.27 -0.20 -21.80
CA CYS A 383 -4.79 0.94 -21.02
C CYS A 383 -4.08 0.46 -19.76
N ARG A 384 -3.20 1.30 -19.22
CA ARG A 384 -2.42 1.00 -18.01
C ARG A 384 -3.24 1.08 -16.73
N SER A 385 -4.23 1.97 -16.66
CA SER A 385 -5.05 2.22 -15.47
C SER A 385 -6.53 2.38 -15.82
N ILE A 386 -7.41 2.19 -14.82
CA ILE A 386 -8.85 2.43 -14.97
C ILE A 386 -9.11 3.90 -15.32
N ALA A 387 -8.35 4.83 -14.72
CA ALA A 387 -8.41 6.24 -15.06
C ALA A 387 -8.09 6.51 -16.55
N ASP A 388 -7.08 5.83 -17.12
CA ASP A 388 -6.76 5.95 -18.55
C ASP A 388 -7.87 5.38 -19.44
N VAL A 389 -8.53 4.28 -19.01
CA VAL A 389 -9.71 3.74 -19.69
C VAL A 389 -10.86 4.75 -19.68
N GLU A 390 -11.09 5.42 -18.57
CA GLU A 390 -12.13 6.43 -18.41
C GLU A 390 -11.92 7.63 -19.32
N ILE A 391 -10.73 8.22 -19.26
CA ILE A 391 -10.33 9.35 -20.08
C ILE A 391 -10.44 9.00 -21.57
N LEU A 392 -9.96 7.81 -21.95
CA LEU A 392 -9.98 7.40 -23.34
C LEU A 392 -11.41 7.12 -23.82
N HIS A 393 -12.23 6.43 -23.02
CA HIS A 393 -13.62 6.13 -23.38
C HIS A 393 -14.44 7.41 -23.60
N GLU A 394 -14.38 8.36 -22.65
CA GLU A 394 -15.06 9.65 -22.79
C GLU A 394 -14.51 10.44 -23.99
N GLY A 395 -13.19 10.41 -24.19
CA GLY A 395 -12.54 11.07 -25.32
C GLY A 395 -12.92 10.50 -26.69
N LEU A 396 -13.10 9.17 -26.78
CA LEU A 396 -13.56 8.50 -27.99
C LEU A 396 -15.02 8.86 -28.31
N LEU A 397 -15.90 8.85 -27.31
CA LEU A 397 -17.30 9.24 -27.49
C LEU A 397 -17.44 10.71 -27.90
N HIS A 398 -16.70 11.62 -27.26
CA HIS A 398 -16.72 13.03 -27.62
C HIS A 398 -16.17 13.28 -29.03
N SER A 399 -15.10 12.58 -29.41
CA SER A 399 -14.57 12.64 -30.79
C SER A 399 -15.60 12.16 -31.82
N TYR A 400 -16.34 11.10 -31.49
CA TYR A 400 -17.42 10.57 -32.32
C TYR A 400 -18.60 11.54 -32.45
N GLU A 401 -19.06 12.14 -31.34
CA GLU A 401 -20.14 13.14 -31.36
C GLU A 401 -19.78 14.38 -32.18
N ALA A 402 -18.51 14.81 -32.11
CA ALA A 402 -18.00 15.91 -32.92
C ALA A 402 -18.01 15.58 -34.42
N GLU A 403 -17.72 14.33 -34.80
CA GLU A 403 -17.65 13.87 -36.19
C GLU A 403 -19.00 13.36 -36.74
N GLN A 404 -20.01 13.11 -35.90
CA GLN A 404 -21.38 12.75 -36.31
C GLN A 404 -22.03 13.80 -37.23
N LYS A 405 -21.52 15.04 -37.23
CA LYS A 405 -21.89 16.10 -38.18
C LYS A 405 -21.35 15.86 -39.61
N SER A 406 -20.63 14.77 -39.87
CA SER A 406 -19.86 14.49 -41.11
C SER A 406 -20.19 13.14 -41.80
N GLU A 407 -21.43 12.63 -41.72
CA GLU A 407 -21.97 11.57 -42.61
C GLU A 407 -21.31 10.16 -42.58
N LYS A 408 -20.72 9.69 -41.47
CA LYS A 408 -20.29 8.27 -41.35
C LYS A 408 -21.34 7.39 -40.64
N ALA A 409 -22.36 6.96 -41.37
CA ALA A 409 -23.45 6.12 -40.85
C ALA A 409 -22.99 4.73 -40.33
N ASN A 410 -21.84 4.22 -40.81
CA ASN A 410 -21.36 2.86 -40.52
C ASN A 410 -20.59 2.70 -39.20
N LEU A 411 -20.31 3.77 -38.47
CA LEU A 411 -19.58 3.72 -37.19
C LEU A 411 -20.50 3.79 -35.96
N LYS A 412 -21.79 4.10 -36.17
CA LYS A 412 -22.77 4.33 -35.10
C LYS A 412 -22.92 3.11 -34.19
N GLU A 413 -23.12 1.94 -34.78
CA GLU A 413 -23.28 0.68 -34.02
C GLU A 413 -22.02 0.31 -33.22
N THR A 414 -20.82 0.74 -33.64
CA THR A 414 -19.58 0.44 -32.92
C THR A 414 -19.39 1.34 -31.71
N PHE A 415 -19.54 2.66 -31.87
CA PHE A 415 -19.35 3.61 -30.76
C PHE A 415 -20.51 3.57 -29.75
N GLU A 416 -21.72 3.15 -30.17
CA GLU A 416 -22.85 2.89 -29.26
C GLU A 416 -22.68 1.58 -28.45
N ASN A 417 -21.86 0.63 -28.92
CA ASN A 417 -21.66 -0.68 -28.29
C ASN A 417 -20.22 -0.92 -27.81
N ILE A 418 -19.46 0.14 -27.48
CA ILE A 418 -18.13 -0.04 -26.90
C ILE A 418 -18.28 -0.81 -25.60
N THR A 419 -17.75 -2.03 -25.60
CA THR A 419 -17.70 -2.85 -24.38
C THR A 419 -16.51 -2.35 -23.57
N VAL A 420 -16.80 -1.48 -22.61
CA VAL A 420 -15.82 -1.03 -21.64
C VAL A 420 -15.73 -2.08 -20.55
N TYR A 421 -14.68 -2.88 -20.59
CA TYR A 421 -14.39 -3.80 -19.50
C TYR A 421 -13.74 -3.02 -18.34
N LYS A 422 -14.57 -2.29 -17.59
CA LYS A 422 -14.27 -1.79 -16.25
C LYS A 422 -14.79 -2.82 -15.28
N ARG A 423 -14.08 -3.95 -15.19
CA ARG A 423 -14.18 -4.93 -14.11
C ARG A 423 -15.50 -4.88 -13.29
N GLU A 424 -16.59 -5.38 -13.87
CA GLU A 424 -17.76 -5.75 -13.06
C GLU A 424 -17.45 -7.11 -12.44
N PHE A 425 -17.76 -7.22 -11.15
CA PHE A 425 -17.66 -8.43 -10.33
C PHE A 425 -18.66 -9.47 -10.85
N ASP A 426 -18.39 -10.08 -12.00
CA ASP A 426 -18.77 -11.47 -12.13
C ASP A 426 -17.75 -12.22 -11.30
N GLU A 427 -18.19 -12.68 -10.11
CA GLU A 427 -17.61 -13.88 -9.52
C GLU A 427 -17.33 -14.82 -10.69
N PHE A 428 -16.07 -15.22 -10.88
CA PHE A 428 -15.80 -16.41 -11.67
C PHE A 428 -16.39 -17.55 -10.85
N ASP A 429 -17.70 -17.68 -10.96
CA ASP A 429 -18.49 -18.62 -10.22
C ASP A 429 -18.21 -19.98 -10.86
N PHE A 430 -17.21 -20.65 -10.32
CA PHE A 430 -16.94 -22.04 -10.65
C PHE A 430 -18.09 -22.97 -10.24
N SER A 431 -19.17 -22.46 -9.61
CA SER A 431 -20.39 -23.20 -9.34
C SER A 431 -21.36 -23.24 -10.53
N THR A 432 -21.35 -22.24 -11.42
CA THR A 432 -22.24 -22.17 -12.60
C THR A 432 -21.65 -22.76 -13.88
N THR A 433 -20.39 -23.17 -13.88
CA THR A 433 -19.83 -24.09 -14.92
C THR A 433 -20.01 -25.57 -14.53
N GLY A 434 -21.09 -25.87 -13.80
CA GLY A 434 -21.50 -27.22 -13.39
C GLY A 434 -22.26 -27.98 -14.48
#